data_AF-A0A1V6IUD1-F1
#
_entry.id   AF-A0A1V6IUD1-F1
#
_cell.length_a   1.000
_cell.length_b   1.000
_cell.length_c   1.000
_cell.angle_alpha   90.00
_cell.angle_beta   90.00
_cell.angle_gamma   90.00
#
_symmetry.space_group_name_H-M   'P 1'
#
loop_
_entity.id
_entity.type
_entity.pdbx_description
1 polymer ?
#
loop_
_entity_poly.entity_id
_entity_poly.type
_entity_poly.pdbx_seq_one_letter_code
_entity_poly.pdbx_strand_id
1 'polypeptide(L)'
;MATNNSLGGSRTPEQRLNIIIGQLNGLKKTISQSNYECSALITQIKAVKAGLDAVLEKILEEQLDHCLKATKSKPEVKKIFNQVIR
;
A
#
# COMPACT_ATOMS: atom_id res chain seq x y z
N MET A 1 -6.05 -14.03 -37.17
CA MET A 1 -5.36 -12.73 -37.08
C MET A 1 -6.32 -11.76 -36.40
N ALA A 2 -6.07 -11.14 -35.25
CA ALA A 2 -4.82 -10.82 -34.54
C ALA A 2 -4.92 -11.14 -33.04
N THR A 3 -3.81 -11.60 -32.46
CA THR A 3 -3.57 -11.71 -31.03
C THR A 3 -3.19 -10.33 -30.50
N ASN A 4 -4.01 -9.71 -29.63
CA ASN A 4 -3.61 -8.53 -28.88
C ASN A 4 -3.22 -8.95 -27.46
N ASN A 5 -1.93 -9.25 -27.34
CA ASN A 5 -1.22 -9.32 -26.08
C ASN A 5 -0.98 -7.89 -25.60
N SER A 6 -1.54 -7.50 -24.46
CA SER A 6 -1.11 -6.32 -23.71
C SER A 6 -0.75 -6.74 -22.30
N LEU A 7 0.56 -6.92 -22.12
CA LEU A 7 1.24 -7.04 -20.84
C LEU A 7 1.21 -5.68 -20.13
N GLY A 8 0.63 -5.62 -18.92
CA GLY A 8 0.72 -4.41 -18.08
C GLY A 8 -0.32 -4.30 -16.96
N GLY A 9 -0.68 -5.38 -16.27
CA GLY A 9 -1.69 -5.33 -15.21
C GLY A 9 -1.14 -4.73 -13.91
N SER A 10 -1.26 -3.42 -13.71
CA SER A 10 -1.06 -2.85 -12.37
C SER A 10 -2.10 -3.44 -11.42
N ARG A 11 -1.67 -4.16 -10.39
CA ARG A 11 -2.58 -4.72 -9.37
C ARG A 11 -3.42 -3.62 -8.74
N THR A 12 -4.71 -3.88 -8.52
CA THR A 12 -5.62 -2.95 -7.83
C THR A 12 -5.16 -2.73 -6.38
N PRO A 13 -5.56 -1.60 -5.74
CA PRO A 13 -5.30 -1.39 -4.32
C PRO A 13 -5.74 -2.58 -3.44
N GLU A 14 -6.90 -3.15 -3.73
CA GLU A 14 -7.44 -4.33 -3.04
C GLU A 14 -6.53 -5.57 -3.21
N GLN A 15 -6.10 -5.86 -4.44
CA GLN A 15 -5.17 -6.98 -4.69
C GLN A 15 -3.84 -6.80 -3.96
N ARG A 16 -3.34 -5.57 -3.86
CA ARG A 16 -2.11 -5.27 -3.09
C ARG A 16 -2.33 -5.43 -1.60
N LEU A 17 -3.48 -5.02 -1.06
CA LEU A 17 -3.85 -5.24 0.34
C LEU A 17 -3.88 -6.72 0.69
N ASN A 18 -4.43 -7.57 -0.17
CA ASN A 18 -4.43 -9.03 0.04
C ASN A 18 -3.01 -9.61 0.14
N ILE A 19 -2.07 -9.11 -0.68
CA ILE A 19 -0.65 -9.50 -0.60
C ILE A 19 -0.05 -9.04 0.74
N ILE A 20 -0.29 -7.79 1.14
CA ILE A 20 0.21 -7.22 2.39
C ILE A 20 -0.32 -8.00 3.60
N ILE A 21 -1.59 -8.42 3.58
CA ILE A 21 -2.18 -9.28 4.63
C ILE A 21 -1.43 -10.61 4.72
N GLY A 22 -1.10 -11.23 3.58
CA GLY A 22 -0.25 -12.43 3.54
C GLY A 22 1.13 -12.20 4.17
N GLN A 23 1.77 -11.07 3.85
CA GLN A 23 3.06 -10.67 4.43
C GLN A 23 2.97 -10.44 5.94
N LEU A 24 1.93 -9.75 6.42
CA LEU A 24 1.68 -9.51 7.86
C LEU A 24 1.43 -10.82 8.61
N ASN A 25 0.71 -11.77 8.02
CA ASN A 25 0.52 -13.10 8.59
C ASN A 25 1.86 -13.87 8.69
N GLY A 26 2.72 -13.75 7.68
CA GLY A 26 4.08 -14.30 7.72
C GLY A 26 4.95 -13.65 8.79
N LEU A 27 4.88 -12.33 8.91
CA LEU A 27 5.58 -11.55 9.93
C LEU A 27 5.17 -11.98 11.35
N LYS A 28 3.86 -12.12 11.59
CA LYS A 28 3.31 -12.60 12.88
C LYS A 28 3.86 -13.98 13.25
N LYS A 29 3.92 -14.91 12.29
CA LYS A 29 4.51 -16.24 12.50
C LYS A 29 6.00 -16.14 12.84
N THR A 30 6.74 -15.32 12.10
CA THR A 30 8.19 -15.13 12.30
C THR A 30 8.50 -14.63 13.72
N ILE A 31 7.75 -13.63 14.21
CA ILE A 31 7.94 -13.08 15.56
C ILE A 31 7.62 -14.12 16.66
N SER A 32 6.70 -15.05 16.40
CA SER A 32 6.36 -16.12 17.36
C SER A 32 7.38 -17.26 17.43
N GLN A 33 8.36 -17.29 16.52
CA GLN A 33 9.42 -18.29 16.52
C GLN A 33 10.58 -17.84 17.41
N SER A 34 11.28 -18.79 18.05
CA SER A 34 12.40 -18.50 18.94
C SER A 34 13.70 -18.12 18.21
N ASN A 35 13.84 -18.48 16.93
CA ASN A 35 15.07 -18.32 16.15
C ASN A 35 14.81 -17.61 14.81
N TYR A 36 14.50 -16.32 14.83
CA TYR A 36 14.42 -15.51 13.60
C TYR A 36 15.64 -14.61 13.45
N GLU A 37 16.04 -14.36 12.20
CA GLU A 37 17.10 -13.42 11.87
C GLU A 37 16.56 -11.98 11.89
N CYS A 38 17.14 -11.11 12.71
CA CYS A 38 16.72 -9.70 12.83
C CYS A 38 16.74 -8.96 11.48
N SER A 39 17.73 -9.23 10.63
CA SER A 39 17.84 -8.63 9.30
C SER A 39 16.69 -9.03 8.37
N ALA A 40 16.26 -10.30 8.42
CA ALA A 40 15.12 -10.81 7.68
C ALA A 40 13.82 -10.17 8.16
N LEU A 41 13.64 -10.04 9.47
CA LEU A 41 12.48 -9.38 10.08
C LEU A 41 12.36 -7.92 9.63
N ILE A 42 13.45 -7.16 9.72
CA ILE A 42 13.48 -5.75 9.27
C ILE A 42 13.17 -5.65 7.77
N THR A 43 13.70 -6.56 6.96
CA THR A 43 13.46 -6.58 5.51
C THR A 43 11.97 -6.84 5.21
N GLN A 44 11.34 -7.77 5.89
CA GLN A 44 9.90 -8.03 5.74
C GLN A 44 9.06 -6.81 6.14
N ILE A 45 9.38 -6.16 7.26
CA ILE A 45 8.68 -4.94 7.70
C ILE A 45 8.82 -3.81 6.66
N LYS A 46 10.02 -3.60 6.14
CA LYS A 46 10.26 -2.60 5.08
C LYS A 46 9.46 -2.90 3.81
N ALA A 47 9.37 -4.17 3.41
CA ALA A 47 8.57 -4.59 2.27
C ALA A 47 7.07 -4.34 2.47
N VAL A 48 6.54 -4.63 3.67
CA VAL A 48 5.15 -4.32 4.04
C VAL A 48 4.89 -2.83 3.98
N LYS A 49 5.78 -2.01 4.55
CA LYS A 49 5.66 -0.55 4.51
C LYS A 49 5.64 -0.03 3.07
N ALA A 50 6.59 -0.44 2.23
CA ALA A 50 6.63 -0.02 0.83
C ALA A 50 5.36 -0.46 0.06
N GLY A 51 4.82 -1.64 0.37
CA GLY A 51 3.55 -2.09 -0.19
C GLY A 51 2.37 -1.19 0.20
N LEU A 52 2.29 -0.78 1.47
CA LEU A 52 1.27 0.15 1.96
C LEU A 52 1.40 1.54 1.34
N ASP A 53 2.63 2.06 1.24
CA ASP A 53 2.90 3.36 0.62
C ASP A 53 2.40 3.36 -0.85
N ALA A 54 2.65 2.29 -1.61
CA ALA A 54 2.15 2.15 -2.98
C ALA A 54 0.61 2.03 -3.07
N VAL A 55 -0.05 1.45 -2.06
CA VAL A 55 -1.53 1.43 -1.98
C VAL A 55 -2.08 2.83 -1.72
N LEU A 56 -1.46 3.58 -0.81
CA LEU A 56 -1.83 4.96 -0.51
C LEU A 56 -1.70 5.84 -1.75
N GLU A 57 -0.56 5.79 -2.44
CA GLU A 57 -0.34 6.52 -3.70
C GLU A 57 -1.44 6.22 -4.72
N LYS A 58 -1.78 4.95 -4.90
CA LYS A 58 -2.79 4.55 -5.89
C LYS A 58 -4.21 5.01 -5.53
N ILE A 59 -4.59 4.90 -4.27
CA ILE A 59 -5.88 5.41 -3.79
C ILE A 59 -5.94 6.91 -3.93
N LEU A 60 -4.85 7.63 -3.65
CA LEU A 60 -4.79 9.07 -3.88
C LEU A 60 -4.93 9.38 -5.37
N GLU A 61 -4.17 8.76 -6.27
CA GLU A 61 -4.35 8.97 -7.72
C GLU A 61 -5.81 8.80 -8.18
N GLU A 62 -6.48 7.77 -7.69
CA GLU A 62 -7.84 7.42 -8.11
C GLU A 62 -8.94 8.26 -7.42
N GLN A 63 -8.72 8.66 -6.16
CA GLN A 63 -9.74 9.26 -5.31
C GLN A 63 -9.43 10.69 -4.88
N LEU A 64 -8.26 11.26 -5.17
CA LEU A 64 -7.90 12.62 -4.76
C LEU A 64 -8.92 13.64 -5.28
N ASP A 65 -9.39 13.47 -6.52
CA ASP A 65 -10.44 14.30 -7.10
C ASP A 65 -11.77 14.18 -6.34
N HIS A 66 -12.13 12.96 -5.91
CA HIS A 66 -13.35 12.72 -5.14
C HIS A 66 -13.22 13.25 -3.71
N CYS A 67 -12.10 12.97 -3.03
CA CYS A 67 -11.78 13.45 -1.70
C CYS A 67 -11.74 14.98 -1.66
N LEU A 68 -11.09 15.64 -2.63
CA LEU A 68 -11.02 17.10 -2.69
C LEU A 68 -12.38 17.73 -3.04
N LYS A 69 -13.20 17.09 -3.89
CA LYS A 69 -14.56 17.57 -4.20
C LYS A 69 -15.53 17.39 -3.03
N ALA A 70 -15.40 16.33 -2.24
CA ALA A 70 -16.19 16.10 -1.04
C ALA A 70 -15.80 17.02 0.13
N THR A 71 -14.56 17.50 0.13
CA THR A 71 -14.01 18.35 1.18
C THR A 71 -14.38 19.82 0.93
N LYS A 72 -15.33 20.36 1.70
CA LYS A 72 -15.77 21.77 1.56
C LYS A 72 -14.85 22.78 2.23
N SER A 73 -13.86 22.36 3.03
CA SER A 73 -13.05 23.25 3.86
C SER A 73 -11.53 23.06 3.66
N LYS A 74 -10.79 24.18 3.54
CA LYS A 74 -9.31 24.22 3.46
C LYS A 74 -8.58 23.41 4.56
N PRO A 75 -9.05 23.36 5.82
CA PRO A 75 -8.38 22.61 6.89
C PRO A 75 -8.33 21.09 6.65
N GLU A 76 -9.39 20.52 6.09
CA GLU A 76 -9.49 19.07 5.85
C GLU A 76 -8.58 18.63 4.71
N VAL A 77 -8.47 19.45 3.65
CA VAL A 77 -7.50 19.23 2.56
C VAL A 77 -6.07 19.25 3.08
N LYS A 78 -5.73 20.21 3.96
CA LYS A 78 -4.41 20.30 4.58
C LYS A 78 -4.09 19.08 5.46
N LYS A 79 -5.10 18.50 6.12
CA LYS A 79 -4.95 17.27 6.92
C LYS A 79 -4.63 16.07 6.04
N ILE A 80 -5.33 15.90 4.92
CA ILE A 80 -5.06 14.83 3.94
C ILE A 80 -3.63 14.99 3.39
N PHE A 81 -3.26 16.20 2.97
CA PHE A 81 -1.93 16.48 2.42
C PHE A 81 -0.79 16.16 3.41
N ASN A 82 -0.95 16.50 4.69
CA ASN A 82 0.05 16.23 5.72
C ASN A 82 0.22 14.73 6.05
N GLN A 83 -0.74 13.87 5.72
CA GLN A 83 -0.61 12.42 5.89
C GLN A 83 0.29 11.78 4.82
N VAL A 84 0.51 12.47 3.69
CA VAL A 84 1.28 11.97 2.54
C VAL A 84 2.75 12.41 2.59
N ILE A 85 3.02 13.60 3.13
CA ILE A 85 4.37 14.20 3.13
C ILE A 85 5.30 13.64 4.24
N ARG A 86 4.76 12.88 5.21
CA ARG A 86 5.51 12.43 6.38
C ARG A 86 6.34 11.17 6.17
#